data_AF-A0A9J5WRW5-F1
#
_entry.id   AF-A0A9J5WRW5-F1
#
_cell.length_a   1.000
_cell.length_b   1.000
_cell.length_c   1.000
_cell.angle_alpha   90.00
_cell.angle_beta   90.00
_cell.angle_gamma   90.00
#
_symmetry.space_group_name_H-M   'P 1'
#
loop_
_entity.id
_entity.type
_entity.pdbx_description
1 polymer ?
#
loop_
_entity_poly.entity_id
_entity_poly.type
_entity_poly.pdbx_seq_one_letter_code
_entity_poly.pdbx_strand_id
1 'polypeptide(L)'
;MLLPHKAVVKIMAICVILKAAWMKFLYLRPRHTWFVRYCSNITKATIRRWFYEWWNLFGGIKKIFPQQFLNRFEEFQTKEGISTLLEHIKFCKFYIQKQISYIITWNFSKTNVERIQYLCKQIQVKGWVPKQPNAKVQEKARTSSTKKLSKAALKQKLKEAMDNLDDYDEDQIMKMIEDAAST
;
A
#
# COMPACT_ATOMS: atom_id res chain seq x y z
N MET A 1 -19.21 -0.29 0.99
CA MET A 1 -19.14 -1.77 0.85
C MET A 1 -18.24 -2.32 1.94
N LEU A 2 -18.85 -2.83 3.01
CA LEU A 2 -18.21 -3.32 4.22
C LEU A 2 -17.54 -4.67 3.94
N LEU A 3 -16.25 -4.81 4.30
CA LEU A 3 -15.57 -6.10 4.32
C LEU A 3 -16.19 -6.95 5.45
N PRO A 4 -16.56 -8.22 5.21
CA PRO A 4 -17.15 -9.07 6.24
C PRO A 4 -16.12 -9.38 7.35
N HIS A 5 -16.64 -9.38 8.57
CA HIS A 5 -15.96 -9.23 9.86
C HIS A 5 -15.04 -10.39 10.31
N LYS A 6 -14.54 -11.23 9.40
CA LYS A 6 -13.59 -12.34 9.72
C LYS A 6 -12.56 -12.61 8.61
N ALA A 7 -12.14 -11.60 7.86
CA ALA A 7 -10.97 -11.75 6.99
C ALA A 7 -9.69 -11.67 7.85
N VAL A 8 -9.17 -12.82 8.29
CA VAL A 8 -7.83 -12.90 8.88
C VAL A 8 -6.83 -12.63 7.76
N VAL A 9 -6.49 -11.36 7.58
CA VAL A 9 -5.47 -10.93 6.63
C VAL A 9 -4.11 -11.34 7.19
N LYS A 10 -3.62 -12.50 6.74
CA LYS A 10 -2.26 -12.92 7.05
C LYS A 10 -1.29 -12.17 6.16
N ILE A 11 -0.38 -11.41 6.77
CA ILE A 11 0.70 -10.70 6.09
C ILE A 11 1.76 -11.74 5.70
N MET A 12 1.98 -11.88 4.40
CA MET A 12 2.96 -12.81 3.86
C MET A 12 4.31 -12.10 3.72
N ALA A 13 5.22 -12.31 4.67
CA ALA A 13 6.63 -11.96 4.50
C ALA A 13 7.33 -13.12 3.75
N ILE A 14 7.75 -12.88 2.51
CA ILE A 14 8.50 -13.86 1.72
C ILE A 14 9.93 -13.88 2.25
N CYS A 15 10.14 -14.58 3.37
CA CYS A 15 11.46 -15.05 3.78
C CYS A 15 11.70 -16.43 3.15
N VAL A 16 12.97 -16.70 2.85
CA VAL A 16 13.50 -17.87 2.14
C VAL A 16 13.07 -19.18 2.81
N ILE A 17 11.86 -19.68 2.53
CA ILE A 17 11.33 -20.95 3.04
C ILE A 17 10.83 -21.82 1.88
N LEU A 18 11.05 -23.13 1.98
CA LEU A 18 10.87 -24.17 0.95
C LEU A 18 9.53 -24.10 0.18
N LYS A 19 9.62 -24.28 -1.15
CA LYS A 19 8.51 -24.41 -2.13
C LYS A 19 7.33 -25.27 -1.63
N ALA A 20 7.61 -26.40 -0.99
CA ALA A 20 6.59 -27.35 -0.52
C ALA A 20 5.72 -26.79 0.62
N ALA A 21 6.31 -26.02 1.53
CA ALA A 21 5.59 -25.38 2.62
C ALA A 21 4.60 -24.33 2.07
N TRP A 22 5.03 -23.54 1.09
CA TRP A 22 4.18 -22.53 0.44
C TRP A 22 3.01 -23.11 -0.33
N MET A 23 3.26 -24.17 -1.11
CA MET A 23 2.19 -24.86 -1.82
C MET A 23 1.17 -25.40 -0.83
N LYS A 24 1.60 -26.14 0.22
CA LYS A 24 0.70 -26.66 1.25
C LYS A 24 -0.05 -25.56 2.00
N PHE A 25 0.62 -24.45 2.33
CA PHE A 25 0.05 -23.35 3.10
C PHE A 25 -1.09 -22.63 2.37
N LEU A 26 -0.95 -22.43 1.07
CA LEU A 26 -2.01 -21.87 0.25
C LEU A 26 -3.03 -22.96 -0.11
N TYR A 27 -2.59 -24.16 -0.49
CA TYR A 27 -3.46 -25.24 -1.00
C TYR A 27 -4.39 -25.91 -0.02
N LEU A 28 -4.00 -26.07 1.24
CA LEU A 28 -4.68 -27.00 2.15
C LEU A 28 -5.84 -26.38 2.92
N ARG A 29 -5.98 -25.05 2.95
CA ARG A 29 -7.09 -24.44 3.69
C ARG A 29 -8.15 -23.82 2.77
N PRO A 30 -9.43 -24.19 2.92
CA PRO A 30 -10.53 -23.61 2.12
C PRO A 30 -10.88 -22.18 2.56
N ARG A 31 -11.32 -21.34 1.61
CA ARG A 31 -11.89 -19.99 1.84
C ARG A 31 -10.98 -19.01 2.61
N HIS A 32 -9.72 -18.93 2.22
CA HIS A 32 -8.78 -17.95 2.78
C HIS A 32 -8.50 -16.79 1.84
N THR A 33 -8.21 -15.64 2.44
CA THR A 33 -7.75 -14.44 1.77
C THR A 33 -6.38 -14.09 2.33
N TRP A 34 -5.42 -13.88 1.43
CA TRP A 34 -4.02 -13.59 1.75
C TRP A 34 -3.67 -12.20 1.25
N PHE A 35 -2.96 -11.43 2.08
CA PHE A 35 -2.40 -10.17 1.65
C PHE A 35 -0.90 -10.33 1.45
N VAL A 36 -0.47 -10.11 0.21
CA VAL A 36 0.92 -10.24 -0.18
C VAL A 36 1.54 -8.86 -0.25
N ARG A 37 2.61 -8.68 0.51
CA ARG A 37 3.43 -7.48 0.54
C ARG A 37 4.89 -7.90 0.52
N TYR A 38 5.69 -7.16 -0.24
CA TYR A 38 7.11 -7.41 -0.33
C TYR A 38 7.87 -6.68 0.77
N CYS A 39 8.97 -7.29 1.22
CA CYS A 39 9.90 -6.63 2.11
C CYS A 39 10.80 -5.70 1.28
N SER A 40 11.19 -4.56 1.84
CA SER A 40 12.13 -3.63 1.19
C SER A 40 13.46 -4.29 0.81
N ASN A 41 13.89 -5.30 1.58
CA ASN A 41 15.17 -5.99 1.37
C ASN A 41 15.14 -6.98 0.19
N ILE A 42 13.95 -7.40 -0.26
CA ILE A 42 13.84 -8.42 -1.33
C ILE A 42 14.21 -7.86 -2.71
N THR A 43 14.19 -6.54 -2.89
CA THR A 43 14.61 -5.89 -4.15
C THR A 43 16.10 -6.06 -4.43
N LYS A 44 16.91 -6.25 -3.38
CA LYS A 44 18.35 -6.49 -3.48
C LYS A 44 18.72 -7.98 -3.45
N ALA A 45 17.75 -8.86 -3.19
CA ALA A 45 17.98 -10.28 -3.01
C ALA A 45 17.84 -11.03 -4.34
N THR A 46 18.65 -12.08 -4.51
CA THR A 46 18.51 -13.00 -5.64
C THR A 46 17.24 -13.84 -5.48
N ILE A 47 16.28 -13.63 -6.38
CA ILE A 47 15.02 -14.38 -6.41
C ILE A 47 15.28 -15.79 -6.94
N ARG A 48 14.95 -16.82 -6.14
CA ARG A 48 15.14 -18.23 -6.52
C ARG A 48 14.11 -18.65 -7.59
N ARG A 49 14.52 -19.59 -8.46
CA ARG A 49 13.68 -20.14 -9.55
C ARG A 49 12.29 -20.59 -9.10
N TRP A 50 12.21 -21.32 -7.99
CA TRP A 50 10.93 -21.84 -7.48
C TRP A 50 9.92 -20.72 -7.17
N PHE A 51 10.40 -19.51 -6.84
CA PHE A 51 9.51 -18.39 -6.54
C PHE A 51 8.86 -17.86 -7.80
N TYR A 52 9.55 -17.85 -8.96
CA TYR A 52 8.93 -17.49 -10.24
C TYR A 52 7.84 -18.49 -10.65
N GLU A 53 8.06 -19.78 -10.40
CA GLU A 53 7.06 -20.82 -10.65
C GLU A 53 5.83 -20.65 -9.74
N TRP A 54 6.05 -20.35 -8.46
CA TRP A 54 4.97 -20.01 -7.52
C TRP A 54 4.24 -18.73 -7.98
N TRP A 55 4.99 -17.71 -8.36
CA TRP A 55 4.46 -16.44 -8.84
C TRP A 55 3.60 -16.59 -10.09
N ASN A 56 3.95 -17.52 -10.98
CA ASN A 56 3.14 -17.81 -12.17
C ASN A 56 1.72 -18.30 -11.81
N LEU A 57 1.56 -18.96 -10.66
CA LEU A 57 0.27 -19.52 -10.21
C LEU A 57 -0.53 -18.56 -9.32
N PHE A 58 0.15 -17.81 -8.45
CA PHE A 58 -0.50 -17.00 -7.40
C PHE A 58 -0.14 -15.51 -7.45
N GLY A 59 0.70 -15.11 -8.39
CA GLY A 59 1.18 -13.75 -8.50
C GLY A 59 0.12 -12.78 -8.98
N GLY A 60 0.50 -11.51 -8.95
CA GLY A 60 -0.29 -10.43 -9.54
C GLY A 60 -0.42 -10.55 -11.06
N ILE A 61 -1.56 -10.10 -11.57
CA ILE A 61 -1.86 -10.05 -13.01
C ILE A 61 -1.80 -8.60 -13.52
N LYS A 62 -1.58 -8.41 -14.83
CA LYS A 62 -1.54 -7.06 -15.43
C LYS A 62 -2.82 -6.26 -15.18
N LYS A 63 -3.99 -6.93 -15.21
CA LYS A 63 -5.32 -6.31 -15.05
C LYS A 63 -5.54 -5.60 -13.72
N ILE A 64 -4.77 -5.94 -12.69
CA ILE A 64 -4.90 -5.35 -11.36
C ILE A 64 -3.84 -4.28 -11.09
N PHE A 65 -3.03 -3.92 -12.09
CA PHE A 65 -2.08 -2.83 -11.94
C PHE A 65 -2.83 -1.53 -11.68
N PRO A 66 -2.45 -0.78 -10.63
CA PRO A 66 -2.85 0.60 -10.52
C PRO A 66 -2.41 1.34 -11.78
N GLN A 67 -3.29 2.20 -12.33
CA GLN A 67 -3.11 2.82 -13.64
C GLN A 67 -1.79 3.60 -13.76
N GLN A 68 -1.33 4.21 -12.65
CA GLN A 68 -0.04 4.88 -12.51
C GLN A 68 1.19 4.00 -12.81
N PHE A 69 1.05 2.68 -12.77
CA PHE A 69 2.14 1.73 -13.05
C PHE A 69 2.07 1.12 -14.44
N LEU A 70 0.92 1.17 -15.12
CA LEU A 70 0.78 0.59 -16.46
C LEU A 70 1.75 1.22 -17.45
N ASN A 71 1.81 2.56 -17.46
CA ASN A 71 2.66 3.32 -18.37
C ASN A 71 4.16 3.16 -18.07
N ARG A 72 4.50 2.80 -16.83
CA ARG A 72 5.89 2.67 -16.36
C ARG A 72 6.46 1.26 -16.54
N PHE A 73 5.64 0.31 -16.98
CA PHE A 73 6.07 -1.08 -17.12
C PHE A 73 6.98 -1.29 -18.34
N GLU A 74 6.69 -0.62 -19.46
CA GLU A 74 7.54 -0.70 -20.66
C GLU A 74 8.91 -0.07 -20.42
N GLU A 75 8.94 1.14 -19.87
CA GLU A 75 10.18 1.81 -19.45
C GLU A 75 11.02 0.94 -18.51
N PHE A 76 10.37 0.27 -17.55
CA PHE A 76 11.03 -0.65 -16.63
C PHE A 76 11.66 -1.85 -17.35
N GLN A 77 10.95 -2.44 -18.33
CA GLN A 77 11.47 -3.58 -19.08
C GLN A 77 12.74 -3.23 -19.85
N THR A 78 12.75 -2.06 -20.50
CA THR A 78 13.91 -1.55 -21.24
C THR A 78 15.06 -1.26 -20.29
N LYS A 79 14.81 -0.56 -19.18
CA LYS A 79 15.84 -0.18 -18.20
C LYS A 79 16.53 -1.39 -17.57
N GLU A 80 15.76 -2.41 -17.22
CA GLU A 80 16.30 -3.62 -16.57
C GLU A 80 16.77 -4.68 -17.58
N GLY A 81 16.63 -4.44 -18.89
CA GLY A 81 17.03 -5.39 -19.93
C GLY A 81 16.25 -6.71 -19.89
N ILE A 82 14.98 -6.70 -19.46
CA ILE A 82 14.18 -7.91 -19.24
C ILE A 82 13.09 -8.13 -20.31
N SER A 83 13.13 -7.39 -21.42
CA SER A 83 12.14 -7.44 -22.50
C SER A 83 11.99 -8.82 -23.16
N THR A 84 13.01 -9.67 -23.10
CA THR A 84 12.99 -11.03 -23.67
C THR A 84 12.51 -12.11 -22.69
N LEU A 85 12.32 -11.77 -21.40
CA LEU A 85 11.89 -12.75 -20.39
C LEU A 85 10.41 -13.11 -20.52
N LEU A 86 10.04 -14.25 -19.93
CA LEU A 86 8.64 -14.67 -19.80
C LEU A 86 7.81 -13.62 -19.03
N GLU A 87 6.54 -13.47 -19.42
CA GLU A 87 5.68 -12.41 -18.90
C GLU A 87 5.51 -12.44 -17.37
N HIS A 88 5.31 -13.63 -16.80
CA HIS A 88 5.21 -13.80 -15.35
C HIS A 88 6.50 -13.41 -14.60
N ILE A 89 7.68 -13.61 -15.22
CA ILE A 89 8.97 -13.21 -14.64
C ILE A 89 9.09 -11.69 -14.65
N LYS A 90 8.73 -11.05 -15.77
CA LYS A 90 8.72 -9.58 -15.88
C LYS A 90 7.80 -8.96 -14.85
N PHE A 91 6.59 -9.48 -14.70
CA PHE A 91 5.66 -9.03 -13.69
C PHE A 91 6.18 -9.27 -12.28
N CYS A 92 6.71 -10.46 -11.97
CA CYS A 92 7.31 -10.76 -10.67
C CYS A 92 8.33 -9.69 -10.26
N LYS A 93 9.30 -9.42 -11.13
CA LYS A 93 10.34 -8.40 -10.90
C LYS A 93 9.73 -7.01 -10.70
N PHE A 94 8.76 -6.63 -11.52
CA PHE A 94 8.11 -5.32 -11.42
C PHE A 94 7.31 -5.15 -10.12
N TYR A 95 6.54 -6.16 -9.73
CA TYR A 95 5.76 -6.15 -8.49
C TYR A 95 6.67 -6.00 -7.26
N ILE A 96 7.79 -6.71 -7.24
CA ILE A 96 8.81 -6.61 -6.17
C ILE A 96 9.43 -5.20 -6.17
N GLN A 97 9.90 -4.74 -7.33
CA GLN A 97 10.62 -3.46 -7.43
C GLN A 97 9.73 -2.26 -7.08
N LYS A 98 8.47 -2.30 -7.49
CA LYS A 98 7.48 -1.25 -7.22
C LYS A 98 6.72 -1.47 -5.91
N GLN A 99 7.04 -2.53 -5.15
CA GLN A 99 6.41 -2.86 -3.87
C GLN A 99 4.88 -2.95 -3.98
N ILE A 100 4.39 -3.47 -5.11
CA ILE A 100 2.95 -3.54 -5.40
C ILE A 100 2.35 -4.66 -4.55
N SER A 101 1.46 -4.28 -3.63
CA SER A 101 0.76 -5.24 -2.79
C SER A 101 -0.52 -5.72 -3.48
N TYR A 102 -0.93 -6.95 -3.16
CA TYR A 102 -2.12 -7.53 -3.77
C TYR A 102 -2.73 -8.60 -2.85
N ILE A 103 -3.97 -8.96 -3.15
CA ILE A 103 -4.76 -9.91 -2.37
C ILE A 103 -4.98 -11.16 -3.20
N ILE A 104 -4.71 -12.33 -2.62
CA ILE A 104 -5.04 -13.63 -3.18
C ILE A 104 -6.24 -14.18 -2.41
N THR A 105 -7.32 -14.49 -3.11
CA THR A 105 -8.54 -15.08 -2.52
C THR A 105 -8.79 -16.45 -3.10
N TRP A 106 -9.20 -17.36 -2.23
CA TRP A 106 -9.48 -18.75 -2.54
C TRP A 106 -10.97 -19.00 -2.53
N ASN A 107 -11.53 -19.33 -3.68
CA ASN A 107 -12.95 -19.62 -3.85
C ASN A 107 -13.17 -20.97 -4.52
N PHE A 108 -14.39 -21.48 -4.38
CA PHE A 108 -14.87 -22.61 -5.16
C PHE A 108 -15.88 -22.11 -6.16
N SER A 109 -15.73 -22.52 -7.42
CA SER A 109 -16.68 -22.26 -8.48
C SER A 109 -17.22 -23.60 -8.98
N LYS A 110 -18.54 -23.67 -9.19
CA LYS A 110 -19.15 -24.82 -9.83
C LYS A 110 -19.09 -24.62 -11.34
N THR A 111 -18.51 -25.56 -12.07
CA THR A 111 -18.49 -25.56 -13.53
C THR A 111 -19.26 -26.78 -14.01
N ASN A 112 -20.22 -26.58 -14.92
CA ASN A 112 -20.94 -27.69 -15.55
C ASN A 112 -20.29 -27.97 -16.90
N VAL A 113 -19.80 -29.19 -17.09
CA VAL A 113 -19.33 -29.67 -18.39
C VAL A 113 -20.10 -30.96 -18.65
N GLU A 114 -20.80 -31.03 -19.79
CA GLU A 114 -21.48 -32.24 -20.27
C GLU A 114 -22.39 -32.92 -19.22
N ARG A 115 -23.22 -32.13 -18.53
CA ARG A 115 -24.15 -32.55 -17.46
C ARG A 115 -23.50 -33.00 -16.14
N ILE A 116 -22.17 -32.99 -16.03
CA ILE A 116 -21.45 -33.26 -14.79
C ILE A 116 -21.09 -31.92 -14.13
N GLN A 117 -21.43 -31.80 -12.84
CA GLN A 117 -21.10 -30.63 -12.04
C GLN A 117 -19.74 -30.82 -11.36
N TYR A 118 -18.74 -30.06 -11.79
CA TYR A 118 -17.42 -30.04 -11.19
C TYR A 118 -17.33 -28.93 -10.14
N LEU A 119 -16.84 -29.28 -8.95
CA LEU A 119 -16.42 -28.28 -7.97
C LEU A 119 -14.97 -27.91 -8.23
N CYS A 120 -14.77 -26.80 -8.95
CA CYS A 120 -13.45 -26.33 -9.30
C CYS A 120 -12.93 -25.34 -8.26
N LYS A 121 -11.63 -25.41 -8.04
CA LYS A 121 -10.92 -24.48 -7.18
C LYS A 121 -10.52 -23.26 -8.00
N GLN A 122 -10.94 -22.07 -7.56
CA GLN A 122 -10.67 -20.83 -8.26
C GLN A 122 -9.82 -19.90 -7.39
N ILE A 123 -8.68 -19.48 -7.94
CA ILE A 123 -7.82 -18.46 -7.33
C ILE A 123 -8.18 -17.12 -7.96
N GLN A 124 -8.54 -16.17 -7.12
CA GLN A 124 -8.81 -14.80 -7.53
C GLN A 124 -7.73 -13.89 -7.00
N VAL A 125 -7.19 -13.03 -7.86
CA VAL A 125 -6.16 -12.06 -7.51
C VAL A 125 -6.73 -10.67 -7.68
N LYS A 126 -6.64 -9.84 -6.64
CA LYS A 126 -7.14 -8.46 -6.64
C LYS A 126 -6.02 -7.50 -6.26
N GLY A 127 -5.96 -6.36 -6.94
CA GLY A 127 -5.01 -5.30 -6.61
C GLY A 127 -5.34 -4.70 -5.24
N TRP A 128 -4.31 -4.36 -4.48
CA TRP A 128 -4.48 -3.60 -3.26
C TRP A 128 -4.01 -2.17 -3.48
N VAL A 129 -4.96 -1.24 -3.38
CA VAL A 129 -4.67 0.19 -3.31
C VAL A 129 -5.06 0.63 -1.90
N PRO A 130 -4.12 1.14 -1.08
CA PRO A 130 -4.48 1.76 0.17
C PRO A 130 -5.52 2.84 -0.12
N LYS A 131 -6.71 2.73 0.48
CA LYS A 131 -7.66 3.83 0.43
C LYS A 131 -6.96 5.02 1.07
N GLN A 132 -6.73 6.07 0.27
CA GLN A 132 -6.36 7.37 0.83
C GLN A 132 -7.39 7.67 1.93
N PRO A 133 -6.95 8.09 3.13
CA PRO A 133 -7.90 8.59 4.12
C PRO A 133 -8.79 9.60 3.41
N ASN A 134 -10.11 9.39 3.43
CA ASN A 134 -11.06 10.31 2.82
C ASN A 134 -10.66 11.73 3.21
N ALA A 135 -10.48 12.63 2.24
CA ALA A 135 -10.18 14.04 2.48
C ALA A 135 -11.18 14.69 3.45
N LYS A 136 -12.39 14.12 3.60
CA LYS A 136 -13.42 14.53 4.57
C LYS A 136 -13.09 14.25 6.04
N VAL A 137 -12.10 13.42 6.37
CA VAL A 137 -11.60 13.25 7.74
C VAL A 137 -10.37 14.14 7.99
N GLN A 138 -9.72 14.62 6.93
CA GLN A 138 -8.63 15.58 7.05
C GLN A 138 -9.11 17.00 7.33
N GLU A 139 -10.37 17.35 7.07
CA GLU A 139 -10.89 18.68 7.43
C GLU A 139 -11.10 18.83 8.95
N LYS A 140 -11.48 17.75 9.65
CA LYS A 140 -11.53 17.72 11.13
C LYS A 140 -10.16 17.51 11.80
N ALA A 141 -9.12 17.16 11.03
CA ALA A 141 -7.75 17.05 11.53
C ALA A 141 -6.83 18.19 11.04
N ARG A 142 -7.28 19.02 10.09
CA ARG A 142 -6.55 20.21 9.59
C ARG A 142 -6.88 21.48 10.34
N THR A 143 -7.94 21.51 11.15
CA THR A 143 -8.11 22.57 12.16
C THR A 143 -7.26 22.36 13.41
N SER A 144 -6.48 21.27 13.52
CA SER A 144 -5.57 21.05 14.66
C SER A 144 -4.10 20.87 14.26
N SER A 145 -3.71 21.26 13.04
CA SER A 145 -2.31 21.28 12.62
C SER A 145 -1.85 22.70 12.31
N THR A 146 -2.02 23.61 13.26
CA THR A 146 -1.09 24.73 13.41
C THR A 146 0.31 24.12 13.45
N LYS A 147 1.17 24.50 12.51
CA LYS A 147 2.58 24.08 12.43
C LYS A 147 3.14 24.04 13.84
N LYS A 148 3.48 22.85 14.36
CA LYS A 148 4.22 22.73 15.62
C LYS A 148 5.60 23.35 15.39
N LEU A 149 5.71 24.66 15.63
CA LEU A 149 7.00 25.28 15.87
C LEU A 149 7.64 24.52 17.03
N SER A 150 8.90 24.15 16.87
CA SER A 150 9.65 23.53 17.96
C SER A 150 9.63 24.47 19.18
N LYS A 151 9.60 23.91 20.39
CA LYS A 151 9.58 24.67 21.65
C LYS A 151 10.71 25.72 21.72
N ALA A 152 11.82 25.45 21.03
CA ALA A 152 12.94 26.38 20.86
C ALA A 152 12.59 27.56 19.95
N ALA A 153 11.99 27.31 18.78
CA ALA A 153 11.56 28.38 17.86
C ALA A 153 10.43 29.23 18.46
N LEU A 154 9.56 28.63 19.28
CA LEU A 154 8.52 29.37 20.02
C LEU A 154 9.14 30.27 21.10
N LYS A 155 10.13 29.77 21.86
CA LYS A 155 10.81 30.54 22.91
C LYS A 155 11.64 31.69 22.34
N GLN A 156 12.26 31.50 21.18
CA GLN A 156 13.00 32.55 20.49
C GLN A 156 12.06 33.66 19.99
N LYS A 157 10.94 33.29 19.37
CA LYS A 157 9.93 34.28 18.95
C LYS A 157 9.26 35.01 20.11
N LEU A 158 9.00 34.32 21.23
CA LEU A 158 8.46 34.95 22.43
C LEU A 158 9.45 35.95 23.04
N LYS A 159 10.74 35.64 23.00
CA LYS A 159 11.78 36.55 23.46
C LYS A 159 11.90 37.78 22.54
N GLU A 160 11.93 37.58 21.22
CA GLU A 160 11.90 38.69 20.25
C GLU A 160 10.64 39.56 20.37
N ALA A 161 9.49 38.99 20.67
CA ALA A 161 8.26 39.76 20.87
C ALA A 161 8.27 40.55 22.19
N MET A 162 8.85 39.99 23.25
CA MET A 162 9.03 40.68 24.53
C MET A 162 10.06 41.81 24.44
N ASP A 163 11.12 41.64 23.65
CA ASP A 163 12.16 42.66 23.45
C ASP A 163 11.69 43.81 22.53
N ASN A 164 10.56 43.65 21.81
CA ASN A 164 9.96 44.67 20.93
C ASN A 164 8.72 45.37 21.53
N LEU A 165 8.40 45.13 22.81
CA LEU A 165 7.17 45.62 23.46
C LEU A 165 7.29 47.01 24.09
N ASP A 166 8.48 47.63 24.08
CA ASP A 166 8.68 48.97 24.65
C ASP A 166 8.16 50.12 23.74
N ASP A 167 7.57 49.83 22.58
CA ASP A 167 7.22 50.86 21.58
C ASP A 167 5.89 50.62 20.82
N TYR A 168 4.88 50.03 21.47
CA TYR A 168 3.55 49.86 20.86
C TYR A 168 2.45 50.65 21.59
N ASP A 169 1.80 51.53 20.84
CA ASP A 169 0.61 52.30 21.25
C ASP A 169 -0.58 51.37 21.57
N GLU A 170 -1.29 51.66 22.66
CA GLU A 170 -2.35 50.79 23.23
C GLU A 170 -3.45 50.41 22.20
N ASP A 171 -3.68 51.27 21.21
CA ASP A 171 -4.67 51.05 20.15
C ASP A 171 -4.34 49.87 19.23
N GLN A 172 -3.04 49.57 19.00
CA GLN A 172 -2.65 48.40 18.20
C GLN A 172 -2.83 47.10 18.97
N ILE A 173 -2.70 47.13 20.29
CA ILE A 173 -2.88 45.97 21.15
C ILE A 173 -4.36 45.58 21.20
N MET A 174 -5.26 46.56 21.33
CA MET A 174 -6.72 46.32 21.33
C MET A 174 -7.20 45.69 20.02
N LYS A 175 -6.69 46.15 18.87
CA LYS A 175 -7.05 45.59 17.56
C LYS A 175 -6.60 44.13 17.38
N MET A 176 -5.43 43.77 17.90
CA MET A 176 -4.95 42.38 17.84
C MET A 176 -5.75 41.43 18.74
N ILE A 177 -6.29 41.91 19.85
CA ILE A 177 -7.15 41.12 20.74
C ILE A 177 -8.51 40.84 20.09
N GLU A 178 -9.07 41.83 19.38
CA GLU A 178 -10.36 41.73 18.69
C GLU A 178 -10.32 40.75 17.51
N ASP A 179 -9.22 40.76 16.75
CA ASP A 179 -8.98 39.81 15.65
C ASP A 179 -8.78 38.36 16.14
N ALA A 180 -8.16 38.19 17.32
CA ALA A 180 -7.94 36.86 17.92
C ALA A 180 -9.22 36.26 18.54
N ALA A 181 -10.16 37.10 18.98
CA ALA A 181 -11.43 36.66 19.55
C ALA A 181 -12.48 36.26 18.49
N SER A 182 -12.25 36.62 17.23
CA SER A 182 -13.20 36.38 16.13
C SER A 182 -12.97 35.07 15.36
N THR A 183 -12.14 34.14 15.87
CA THR A 183 -11.89 32.82 15.25
C THR A 183 -12.38 31.65 16.09
#